data_AF-A0A810ND77-F1
#
_entry.id   AF-A0A810ND77-F1
#
_cell.length_a   1.000
_cell.length_b   1.000
_cell.length_c   1.000
_cell.angle_alpha   90.00
_cell.angle_beta   90.00
_cell.angle_gamma   90.00
#
_symmetry.space_group_name_H-M   'P 1'
#
loop_
_entity.id
_entity.type
_entity.pdbx_description
1 polymer ?
#
loop_
_entity_poly.entity_id
_entity_poly.type
_entity_poly.pdbx_seq_one_letter_code
_entity_poly.pdbx_strand_id
1 'polypeptide(L)'
;MNPIETMLTGVAPEHAAALAAGVLACLFLPFLRGGPRAPVERWVFVLLGAAAAVHLALPLGHRDSALLTAGFLGSGAVYGLLAWLAYADRRGWRTGTVLLVPLNLLGYLVVVGRGGEEADQVGIAAALLELVAFGLAAVPVRRPGRPRRLLRGLGSTATVGAVLLTGLVVWLSTIQAHQAAGESESLDQAPAVGHSHAGGHQHLARAQAGVIMRPLSGDHHPTAAQAAAAARLEAATKESVRRFARLADALAAGYRLPLTGRTGPDVHLEHPDYGSDGAVLDPARPEMLVFAIEDGRAALLGVVFVMERAGAPGPEPGGPVTRWHAHNLCVSVAPPGIGIVTPYGGCPALAVAVTVPEMMHVWTAGPPGGAFAEGVDRIWAGEYLHRHGLPA
;
A
#
# COMPACT_ATOMS: atom_id res chain seq x y z
N MET A 1 -16.56 -4.28 0.79
CA MET A 1 -16.08 -2.90 0.57
C MET A 1 -16.35 -2.53 -0.87
N ASN A 2 -16.89 -1.34 -1.10
CA ASN A 2 -17.04 -0.81 -2.46
C ASN A 2 -15.69 -0.17 -2.93
N PRO A 3 -15.50 0.08 -4.23
CA PRO A 3 -14.25 0.64 -4.75
C PRO A 3 -13.84 2.00 -4.14
N ILE A 4 -14.80 2.80 -3.68
CA ILE A 4 -14.56 4.09 -3.03
C ILE A 4 -13.99 3.88 -1.63
N GLU A 5 -14.54 2.94 -0.86
CA GLU A 5 -14.01 2.55 0.45
C GLU A 5 -12.58 2.05 0.33
N THR A 6 -12.31 1.17 -0.65
CA THR A 6 -10.95 0.68 -0.92
C THR A 6 -9.98 1.80 -1.28
N MET A 7 -10.42 2.77 -2.08
CA MET A 7 -9.61 3.94 -2.43
C MET A 7 -9.33 4.80 -1.18
N LEU A 8 -10.34 5.08 -0.36
CA LEU A 8 -10.21 5.92 0.82
C LEU A 8 -9.36 5.27 1.92
N THR A 9 -9.39 3.94 2.06
CA THR A 9 -8.51 3.22 3.00
C THR A 9 -7.04 3.32 2.65
N GLY A 10 -6.70 3.53 1.37
CA GLY A 10 -5.32 3.65 0.90
C GLY A 10 -4.75 5.08 0.94
N VAL A 11 -5.52 6.05 1.43
CA VAL A 11 -5.11 7.45 1.53
C VAL A 11 -4.61 7.71 2.95
N ALA A 12 -3.40 8.26 3.08
CA ALA A 12 -2.89 8.69 4.36
C ALA A 12 -3.78 9.84 4.92
N PRO A 13 -4.16 9.84 6.21
CA PRO A 13 -4.98 10.89 6.81
C PRO A 13 -4.42 12.31 6.57
N GLU A 14 -3.09 12.45 6.65
CA GLU A 14 -2.33 13.66 6.35
C GLU A 14 -2.49 14.14 4.90
N HIS A 15 -2.84 13.24 3.97
CA HIS A 15 -3.06 13.54 2.56
C HIS A 15 -4.53 13.79 2.19
N ALA A 16 -5.46 13.66 3.13
CA ALA A 16 -6.89 13.84 2.86
C ALA A 16 -7.22 15.23 2.28
N ALA A 17 -6.58 16.28 2.81
CA ALA A 17 -6.75 17.64 2.29
C ALA A 17 -6.21 17.79 0.86
N ALA A 18 -5.08 17.14 0.57
CA ALA A 18 -4.46 17.15 -0.75
C ALA A 18 -5.31 16.38 -1.78
N LEU A 19 -5.87 15.22 -1.40
CA LEU A 19 -6.84 14.49 -2.23
C LEU A 19 -8.05 15.35 -2.57
N ALA A 20 -8.67 15.97 -1.56
CA ALA A 20 -9.83 16.83 -1.76
C ALA A 20 -9.50 17.99 -2.71
N ALA A 21 -8.37 18.66 -2.51
CA ALA A 21 -7.91 19.75 -3.37
C ALA A 21 -7.71 19.30 -4.83
N GLY A 22 -7.07 18.15 -5.04
CA GLY A 22 -6.86 17.57 -6.38
C GLY A 22 -8.16 17.18 -7.08
N VAL A 23 -9.09 16.53 -6.36
CA VAL A 23 -10.41 16.16 -6.89
C VAL A 23 -11.21 17.41 -7.27
N LEU A 24 -11.27 18.41 -6.40
CA LEU A 24 -11.94 19.68 -6.70
C LEU A 24 -11.31 20.35 -7.93
N ALA A 25 -9.98 20.40 -8.03
CA ALA A 25 -9.32 20.94 -9.21
C ALA A 25 -9.72 20.19 -10.50
N CYS A 26 -9.74 18.85 -10.48
CA CYS A 26 -10.17 18.05 -11.63
C CYS A 26 -11.65 18.29 -12.01
N LEU A 27 -12.52 18.55 -11.02
CA LEU A 27 -13.93 18.82 -11.26
C LEU A 27 -14.21 20.24 -11.75
N PHE A 28 -13.44 21.24 -11.33
CA PHE A 28 -13.73 22.65 -11.64
C PHE A 28 -12.92 23.21 -12.82
N LEU A 29 -11.62 22.88 -12.93
CA LEU A 29 -10.74 23.45 -13.95
C LEU A 29 -11.24 23.22 -15.40
N PRO A 30 -11.80 22.04 -15.77
CA PRO A 30 -12.29 21.82 -17.14
C PRO A 30 -13.39 22.78 -17.59
N PHE A 31 -14.12 23.39 -16.65
CA PHE A 31 -15.27 24.27 -16.90
C PHE A 31 -14.94 25.76 -16.82
N LEU A 32 -13.68 26.13 -16.55
CA LEU A 32 -13.28 27.53 -16.55
C LEU A 32 -13.43 28.16 -17.94
N ARG A 33 -14.17 29.27 -17.98
CA ARG A 33 -14.47 30.00 -19.21
C ARG A 33 -13.26 30.78 -19.70
N GLY A 34 -13.00 30.71 -21.00
CA GLY A 34 -11.87 31.42 -21.63
C GLY A 34 -10.58 30.61 -21.70
N GLY A 35 -10.66 29.30 -21.43
CA GLY A 35 -9.52 28.39 -21.50
C GLY A 35 -9.03 28.04 -22.91
N PRO A 36 -7.97 27.22 -22.97
CA PRO A 36 -7.28 26.90 -24.21
C PRO A 36 -8.19 26.06 -25.12
N ARG A 37 -8.18 26.41 -26.41
CA ARG A 37 -9.01 25.73 -27.43
C ARG A 37 -8.42 24.40 -27.87
N ALA A 38 -7.09 24.29 -27.83
CA ALA A 38 -6.39 23.09 -28.25
C ALA A 38 -6.48 22.01 -27.14
N PRO A 39 -6.77 20.75 -27.52
CA PRO A 39 -7.08 19.70 -26.56
C PRO A 39 -5.90 19.38 -25.63
N VAL A 40 -4.66 19.40 -26.15
CA VAL A 40 -3.47 19.09 -25.35
C VAL A 40 -3.27 20.14 -24.26
N GLU A 41 -3.36 21.41 -24.61
CA GLU A 41 -3.23 22.53 -23.68
C GLU A 41 -4.34 22.51 -22.62
N ARG A 42 -5.57 22.10 -22.99
CA ARG A 42 -6.67 21.91 -22.04
C ARG A 42 -6.40 20.78 -21.05
N TRP A 43 -5.93 19.62 -21.51
CA TRP A 43 -5.57 18.53 -20.63
C TRP A 43 -4.40 18.90 -19.71
N VAL A 44 -3.34 19.50 -20.26
CA VAL A 44 -2.19 19.93 -19.46
C VAL A 44 -2.57 20.97 -18.43
N PHE A 45 -3.44 21.93 -18.76
CA PHE A 45 -3.95 22.90 -17.80
C PHE A 45 -4.62 22.20 -16.60
N VAL A 46 -5.49 21.22 -16.85
CA VAL A 46 -6.18 20.48 -15.80
C VAL A 46 -5.20 19.64 -14.98
N LEU A 47 -4.31 18.90 -15.63
CA LEU A 47 -3.34 18.02 -14.97
C LEU A 47 -2.37 18.81 -14.08
N LEU A 48 -1.76 19.88 -14.61
CA LEU A 48 -0.83 20.72 -13.86
C LEU A 48 -1.56 21.52 -12.77
N GLY A 49 -2.79 21.96 -13.02
CA GLY A 49 -3.59 22.65 -12.02
C GLY A 49 -4.02 21.73 -10.86
N ALA A 50 -4.35 20.47 -11.15
CA ALA A 50 -4.60 19.46 -10.14
C ALA A 50 -3.33 19.13 -9.33
N ALA A 51 -2.18 18.93 -9.99
CA ALA A 51 -0.90 18.74 -9.32
C ALA A 51 -0.55 19.95 -8.42
N ALA A 52 -0.78 21.18 -8.89
CA ALA A 52 -0.60 22.39 -8.10
C ALA A 52 -1.48 22.38 -6.84
N ALA A 53 -2.76 22.03 -6.98
CA ALA A 53 -3.70 21.98 -5.87
C ALA A 53 -3.29 20.93 -4.81
N VAL A 54 -2.88 19.73 -5.25
CA VAL A 54 -2.34 18.69 -4.38
C VAL A 54 -1.12 19.20 -3.63
N HIS A 55 -0.11 19.72 -4.36
CA HIS A 55 1.15 20.18 -3.77
C HIS A 55 0.97 21.34 -2.79
N LEU A 56 0.08 22.29 -3.07
CA LEU A 56 -0.20 23.40 -2.16
C LEU A 56 -0.96 22.97 -0.90
N ALA A 57 -1.66 21.83 -0.94
CA ALA A 57 -2.43 21.29 0.17
C ALA A 57 -1.65 20.28 1.03
N LEU A 58 -0.63 19.60 0.49
CA LEU A 58 0.22 18.65 1.24
C LEU A 58 0.84 19.23 2.54
N PRO A 59 1.29 20.50 2.60
CA PRO A 59 1.78 21.10 3.84
C PRO A 59 0.77 21.14 5.00
N LEU A 60 -0.52 21.01 4.72
CA LEU A 60 -1.54 20.97 5.78
C LEU A 60 -1.39 19.74 6.67
N GLY A 61 -0.91 18.62 6.11
CA GLY A 61 -0.59 17.37 6.81
C GLY A 61 0.89 17.17 7.13
N HIS A 62 1.81 17.84 6.40
CA HIS A 62 3.27 17.68 6.55
C HIS A 62 3.94 18.88 7.24
N ARG A 63 3.54 19.19 8.48
CA ARG A 63 4.05 20.39 9.20
C ARG A 63 5.43 20.21 9.84
N ASP A 64 5.91 18.98 9.91
CA ASP A 64 7.08 18.62 10.73
C ASP A 64 8.41 18.82 9.99
N SER A 65 8.37 19.10 8.68
CA SER A 65 9.55 19.37 7.86
C SER A 65 9.41 20.68 7.09
N ALA A 66 10.18 21.68 7.51
CA ALA A 66 10.26 22.97 6.81
C ALA A 66 10.76 22.81 5.37
N LEU A 67 11.66 21.84 5.13
CA LEU A 67 12.20 21.55 3.80
C LEU A 67 11.12 20.95 2.88
N LEU A 68 10.36 19.95 3.36
CA LEU A 68 9.27 19.36 2.58
C LEU A 68 8.15 20.37 2.35
N THR A 69 7.78 21.14 3.38
CA THR A 69 6.81 22.24 3.26
C THR A 69 7.23 23.24 2.19
N ALA A 70 8.48 23.72 2.22
CA ALA A 70 8.99 24.65 1.20
C ALA A 70 9.04 24.00 -0.18
N GLY A 71 9.41 22.72 -0.28
CA GLY A 71 9.41 21.95 -1.52
C GLY A 71 8.02 21.83 -2.13
N PHE A 72 7.01 21.48 -1.33
CA PHE A 72 5.61 21.37 -1.74
C PHE A 72 5.02 22.72 -2.17
N LEU A 73 5.23 23.78 -1.38
CA LEU A 73 4.77 25.12 -1.74
C LEU A 73 5.45 25.65 -3.01
N GLY A 74 6.76 25.45 -3.12
CA GLY A 74 7.55 25.86 -4.28
C GLY A 74 7.11 25.13 -5.56
N SER A 75 7.05 23.80 -5.52
CA SER A 75 6.59 22.99 -6.66
C SER A 75 5.13 23.29 -7.01
N GLY A 76 4.24 23.42 -6.02
CA GLY A 76 2.84 23.77 -6.23
C GLY A 76 2.65 25.14 -6.90
N ALA A 77 3.43 26.15 -6.49
CA ALA A 77 3.42 27.46 -7.13
C ALA A 77 3.91 27.41 -8.59
N VAL A 78 4.98 26.66 -8.87
CA VAL A 78 5.49 26.52 -10.24
C VAL A 78 4.51 25.71 -11.10
N TYR A 79 3.89 24.66 -10.59
CA TYR A 79 2.82 23.95 -11.30
C TYR A 79 1.63 24.85 -11.60
N GLY A 80 1.20 25.68 -10.65
CA GLY A 80 0.14 26.66 -10.87
C GLY A 80 0.50 27.67 -11.97
N LEU A 81 1.75 28.16 -11.97
CA LEU A 81 2.25 29.03 -13.04
C LEU A 81 2.24 28.33 -14.41
N LEU A 82 2.72 27.08 -14.49
CA LEU A 82 2.74 26.31 -15.74
C LEU A 82 1.33 25.99 -16.24
N ALA A 83 0.41 25.68 -15.33
CA ALA A 83 -1.01 25.51 -15.63
C ALA A 83 -1.60 26.81 -16.20
N TRP A 84 -1.33 27.95 -15.58
CA TRP A 84 -1.77 29.26 -16.09
C TRP A 84 -1.16 29.59 -17.47
N LEU A 85 0.12 29.27 -17.69
CA LEU A 85 0.76 29.46 -19.00
C LEU A 85 0.11 28.57 -20.06
N ALA A 86 -0.25 27.33 -19.74
CA ALA A 86 -1.00 26.46 -20.64
C ALA A 86 -2.42 27.00 -20.89
N TYR A 87 -3.09 27.51 -19.86
CA TYR A 87 -4.41 28.11 -19.95
C TYR A 87 -4.44 29.32 -20.89
N ALA A 88 -3.45 30.22 -20.73
CA ALA A 88 -3.32 31.46 -21.48
C ALA A 88 -2.61 31.29 -22.84
N ASP A 89 -2.38 30.05 -23.29
CA ASP A 89 -1.66 29.70 -24.53
C ASP A 89 -0.29 30.43 -24.66
N ARG A 90 0.41 30.59 -23.53
CA ARG A 90 1.71 31.25 -23.47
C ARG A 90 2.82 30.25 -23.72
N ARG A 91 3.89 30.73 -24.38
CA ARG A 91 5.11 29.93 -24.56
C ARG A 91 5.76 29.64 -23.20
N GLY A 92 6.40 28.49 -23.08
CA GLY A 92 7.19 28.12 -21.89
C GLY A 92 6.61 27.00 -21.05
N TRP A 93 5.28 26.75 -21.08
CA TRP A 93 4.69 25.68 -20.28
C TRP A 93 5.31 24.31 -20.59
N ARG A 94 5.60 24.01 -21.86
CA ARG A 94 6.23 22.74 -22.28
C ARG A 94 7.62 22.57 -21.68
N THR A 95 8.49 23.55 -21.89
CA THR A 95 9.87 23.51 -21.39
C THR A 95 9.88 23.47 -19.86
N GLY A 96 9.06 24.29 -19.22
CA GLY A 96 8.93 24.28 -17.75
C GLY A 96 8.45 22.94 -17.21
N THR A 97 7.44 22.32 -17.85
CA THR A 97 6.95 20.98 -17.46
C THR A 97 8.02 19.90 -17.62
N VAL A 98 8.75 19.91 -18.75
CA VAL A 98 9.83 18.94 -19.02
C VAL A 98 11.00 19.07 -18.04
N LEU A 99 11.23 20.26 -17.47
CA LEU A 99 12.27 20.47 -16.46
C LEU A 99 11.78 20.18 -15.04
N LEU A 100 10.59 20.66 -14.69
CA LEU A 100 10.07 20.57 -13.32
C LEU A 100 9.66 19.14 -12.95
N VAL A 101 8.89 18.45 -13.82
CA VAL A 101 8.33 17.15 -13.47
C VAL A 101 9.42 16.13 -13.12
N PRO A 102 10.49 15.95 -13.90
CA PRO A 102 11.54 15.00 -13.53
C PRO A 102 12.26 15.35 -12.21
N LEU A 103 12.46 16.64 -11.91
CA LEU A 103 13.06 17.07 -10.66
C LEU A 103 12.13 16.77 -9.47
N ASN A 104 10.84 17.03 -9.63
CA ASN A 104 9.83 16.76 -8.61
C ASN A 104 9.67 15.26 -8.36
N LEU A 105 9.52 14.46 -9.41
CA LEU A 105 9.46 13.01 -9.32
C LEU A 105 10.74 12.44 -8.68
N LEU A 106 11.93 12.93 -9.04
CA LEU A 106 13.17 12.50 -8.39
C LEU A 106 13.18 12.82 -6.89
N GLY A 107 12.71 14.01 -6.51
CA GLY A 107 12.55 14.38 -5.10
C GLY A 107 11.62 13.41 -4.36
N TYR A 108 10.45 13.14 -4.92
CA TYR A 108 9.49 12.16 -4.39
C TYR A 108 10.11 10.76 -4.26
N LEU A 109 10.75 10.25 -5.31
CA LEU A 109 11.40 8.94 -5.30
C LEU A 109 12.53 8.83 -4.27
N VAL A 110 13.26 9.92 -4.00
CA VAL A 110 14.30 9.95 -2.96
C VAL A 110 13.68 9.92 -1.56
N VAL A 111 12.57 10.63 -1.34
CA VAL A 111 11.86 10.62 -0.05
C VAL A 111 11.29 9.22 0.22
N VAL A 112 10.57 8.66 -0.74
CA VAL A 112 9.99 7.31 -0.65
C VAL A 112 11.07 6.24 -0.52
N GLY A 113 12.11 6.29 -1.34
CA GLY A 113 13.19 5.30 -1.32
C GLY A 113 14.05 5.32 -0.05
N ARG A 114 13.98 6.39 0.76
CA ARG A 114 14.63 6.48 2.07
C ARG A 114 13.68 6.21 3.24
N GLY A 115 12.43 5.83 2.96
CA GLY A 115 11.41 5.62 3.98
C GLY A 115 10.93 6.91 4.66
N GLY A 116 11.17 8.09 4.07
CA GLY A 116 10.70 9.35 4.63
C GLY A 116 9.20 9.60 4.44
N GLU A 117 8.58 8.90 3.47
CA GLU A 117 7.15 8.91 3.18
C GLU A 117 6.77 7.58 2.53
N GLU A 118 5.54 7.10 2.75
CA GLU A 118 5.02 5.94 2.02
C GLU A 118 4.41 6.35 0.68
N ALA A 119 4.51 5.48 -0.33
CA ALA A 119 3.85 5.68 -1.62
C ALA A 119 2.34 5.37 -1.52
N ASP A 120 1.59 6.27 -0.87
CA ASP A 120 0.15 6.15 -0.72
C ASP A 120 -0.63 6.50 -2.02
N GLN A 121 -1.96 6.36 -1.99
CA GLN A 121 -2.80 6.61 -3.17
C GLN A 121 -2.69 8.06 -3.69
N VAL A 122 -2.43 9.04 -2.80
CA VAL A 122 -2.32 10.45 -3.21
C VAL A 122 -0.98 10.72 -3.87
N GLY A 123 0.12 10.21 -3.31
CA GLY A 123 1.45 10.29 -3.92
C GLY A 123 1.50 9.61 -5.29
N ILE A 124 0.91 8.41 -5.40
CA ILE A 124 0.78 7.69 -6.68
C ILE A 124 -0.06 8.49 -7.68
N ALA A 125 -1.22 9.00 -7.27
CA ALA A 125 -2.09 9.79 -8.15
C ALA A 125 -1.39 11.08 -8.62
N ALA A 126 -0.69 11.78 -7.74
CA ALA A 126 0.10 12.97 -8.08
C ALA A 126 1.18 12.63 -9.12
N ALA A 127 1.95 11.56 -8.88
CA ALA A 127 2.98 11.11 -9.82
C ALA A 127 2.39 10.76 -11.20
N LEU A 128 1.21 10.13 -11.25
CA LEU A 128 0.52 9.84 -12.51
C LEU A 128 0.09 11.10 -13.26
N LEU A 129 -0.49 12.08 -12.57
CA LEU A 129 -0.86 13.37 -13.16
C LEU A 129 0.37 14.05 -13.79
N GLU A 130 1.49 14.04 -13.07
CA GLU A 130 2.76 14.62 -13.51
C GLU A 130 3.36 13.88 -14.71
N LEU A 131 3.39 12.54 -14.68
CA LEU A 131 3.91 11.71 -15.77
C LEU A 131 3.10 11.91 -17.06
N VAL A 132 1.77 12.02 -16.97
CA VAL A 132 0.92 12.31 -18.13
C VAL A 132 1.18 13.73 -18.65
N ALA A 133 1.27 14.73 -17.77
CA ALA A 133 1.59 16.11 -18.17
C ALA A 133 2.98 16.20 -18.83
N PHE A 134 3.97 15.49 -18.29
CA PHE A 134 5.30 15.36 -18.86
C PHE A 134 5.26 14.74 -20.26
N GLY A 135 4.54 13.63 -20.45
CA GLY A 135 4.39 13.01 -21.77
C GLY A 135 3.76 13.94 -22.79
N LEU A 136 2.70 14.65 -22.41
CA LEU A 136 2.03 15.65 -23.27
C LEU A 136 2.94 16.85 -23.60
N ALA A 137 3.83 17.24 -22.69
CA ALA A 137 4.80 18.32 -22.88
C ALA A 137 5.99 17.89 -23.76
N ALA A 138 6.56 16.72 -23.48
CA ALA A 138 7.78 16.18 -24.08
C ALA A 138 7.56 15.65 -25.50
N VAL A 139 6.38 15.10 -25.81
CA VAL A 139 6.06 14.52 -27.11
C VAL A 139 5.44 15.59 -28.03
N PRO A 140 6.13 16.06 -29.09
CA PRO A 140 5.57 17.08 -29.97
C PRO A 140 4.39 16.54 -30.78
N VAL A 141 3.32 17.35 -30.91
CA VAL A 141 2.17 17.05 -31.78
C VAL A 141 2.63 16.95 -33.24
N ARG A 142 2.09 15.98 -34.00
CA ARG A 142 2.38 15.84 -35.44
C ARG A 142 1.89 17.10 -36.16
N ARG A 143 2.79 17.76 -36.88
CA ARG A 143 2.45 18.82 -37.82
C ARG A 143 2.82 18.37 -39.23
N PRO A 144 1.89 18.42 -40.21
CA PRO A 144 2.22 18.20 -41.61
C PRO A 144 3.37 19.15 -42.04
N GLY A 145 4.37 18.63 -42.76
CA GLY A 145 5.46 19.44 -43.32
C GLY A 145 6.68 19.72 -42.43
N ARG A 146 6.68 19.35 -41.14
CA ARG A 146 7.87 19.46 -40.24
C ARG A 146 8.04 18.22 -39.35
N PRO A 147 8.56 17.11 -39.88
CA PRO A 147 8.68 15.87 -39.11
C PRO A 147 9.75 15.96 -38.02
N ARG A 148 9.34 16.17 -36.77
CA ARG A 148 10.23 16.11 -35.57
C ARG A 148 10.40 14.68 -35.06
N ARG A 149 10.78 13.74 -35.93
CA ARG A 149 10.84 12.29 -35.61
C ARG A 149 11.76 11.99 -34.43
N LEU A 150 12.97 12.58 -34.42
CA LEU A 150 13.95 12.38 -33.35
C LEU A 150 13.43 12.89 -32.00
N LEU A 151 12.98 14.15 -31.92
CA LEU A 151 12.45 14.73 -30.68
C LEU A 151 11.24 13.96 -30.15
N ARG A 152 10.40 13.44 -31.05
CA ARG A 152 9.27 12.60 -30.68
C ARG A 152 9.73 11.24 -30.12
N GLY A 153 10.73 10.62 -30.74
CA GLY A 153 11.34 9.38 -30.25
C GLY A 153 11.95 9.56 -28.87
N LEU A 154 12.74 10.62 -28.69
CA LEU A 154 13.34 10.99 -27.40
C LEU A 154 12.28 11.27 -26.34
N GLY A 155 11.27 12.10 -26.64
CA GLY A 155 10.19 12.42 -25.71
C GLY A 155 9.38 11.18 -25.31
N SER A 156 9.09 10.29 -26.26
CA SER A 156 8.36 9.04 -25.98
C SER A 156 9.20 8.10 -25.12
N THR A 157 10.49 7.94 -25.44
CA THR A 157 11.42 7.11 -24.67
C THR A 157 11.61 7.65 -23.26
N ALA A 158 11.77 8.97 -23.09
CA ALA A 158 11.86 9.61 -21.79
C ALA A 158 10.58 9.41 -20.97
N THR A 159 9.40 9.51 -21.59
CA THR A 159 8.12 9.30 -20.91
C THR A 159 7.99 7.86 -20.43
N VAL A 160 8.28 6.88 -21.29
CA VAL A 160 8.24 5.46 -20.93
C VAL A 160 9.28 5.16 -19.83
N GLY A 161 10.50 5.68 -19.95
CA GLY A 161 11.54 5.52 -18.95
C GLY A 161 11.15 6.09 -17.58
N ALA A 162 10.54 7.28 -17.55
CA ALA A 162 10.06 7.89 -16.32
C ALA A 162 8.95 7.05 -15.66
N VAL A 163 7.96 6.58 -16.43
CA VAL A 163 6.89 5.69 -15.93
C VAL A 163 7.48 4.38 -15.38
N LEU A 164 8.43 3.76 -16.07
CA LEU A 164 9.03 2.51 -15.59
C LEU A 164 9.87 2.73 -14.33
N LEU A 165 10.67 3.79 -14.27
CA LEU A 165 11.49 4.11 -13.12
C LEU A 165 10.65 4.45 -11.88
N THR A 166 9.67 5.34 -12.02
CA THR A 166 8.76 5.72 -10.93
C THR A 166 8.03 4.49 -10.40
N GLY A 167 7.47 3.67 -11.31
CA GLY A 167 6.78 2.44 -10.93
C GLY A 167 7.70 1.44 -10.22
N LEU A 168 8.94 1.26 -10.72
CA LEU A 168 9.91 0.35 -10.11
C LEU A 168 10.28 0.77 -8.68
N VAL A 169 10.55 2.06 -8.45
CA VAL A 169 10.92 2.55 -7.11
C VAL A 169 9.73 2.46 -6.15
N VAL A 170 8.52 2.83 -6.58
CA VAL A 170 7.30 2.65 -5.78
C VAL A 170 7.10 1.18 -5.45
N TRP A 171 7.28 0.27 -6.41
CA TRP A 171 7.12 -1.17 -6.17
C TRP A 171 8.16 -1.72 -5.18
N LEU A 172 9.44 -1.38 -5.37
CA LEU A 172 10.54 -1.84 -4.52
C LEU A 172 10.40 -1.31 -3.09
N SER A 173 10.09 -0.03 -2.92
CA SER A 173 9.85 0.55 -1.60
C SER A 173 8.67 -0.08 -0.89
N THR A 174 7.60 -0.38 -1.63
CA THR A 174 6.40 -1.07 -1.13
C THR A 174 6.73 -2.50 -0.65
N ILE A 175 7.50 -3.27 -1.44
CA ILE A 175 7.97 -4.61 -1.05
C ILE A 175 8.88 -4.55 0.18
N GLN A 176 9.82 -3.62 0.19
CA GLN A 176 10.76 -3.45 1.29
C GLN A 176 10.05 -3.06 2.58
N ALA A 177 9.08 -2.14 2.52
CA ALA A 177 8.26 -1.77 3.67
C ALA A 177 7.45 -2.96 4.22
N HIS A 178 6.93 -3.81 3.33
CA HIS A 178 6.22 -5.03 3.73
C HIS A 178 7.14 -6.06 4.41
N GLN A 179 8.40 -6.16 3.98
CA GLN A 179 9.39 -7.02 4.62
C GLN A 179 9.89 -6.46 5.96
N ALA A 180 10.14 -5.15 6.04
CA ALA A 180 10.66 -4.48 7.23
C ALA A 180 9.65 -4.36 8.38
N ALA A 181 8.34 -4.45 8.11
CA ALA A 181 7.30 -4.49 9.15
C ALA A 181 7.46 -5.69 10.12
N GLY A 182 8.32 -6.67 9.80
CA GLY A 182 8.72 -7.76 10.70
C GLY A 182 9.94 -7.51 11.60
N GLU A 183 10.65 -6.38 11.42
CA GLU A 183 11.98 -6.11 12.01
C GLU A 183 11.98 -5.22 13.28
N SER A 184 10.85 -4.92 13.92
CA SER A 184 10.85 -4.00 15.08
C SER A 184 11.56 -4.59 16.31
N GLU A 185 12.88 -4.41 16.37
CA GLU A 185 13.76 -4.60 17.52
C GLU A 185 13.53 -3.46 18.54
N SER A 186 12.65 -3.66 19.53
CA SER A 186 12.88 -3.03 20.84
C SER A 186 12.27 -3.86 21.97
N LEU A 187 13.12 -4.21 22.94
CA LEU A 187 12.85 -5.19 24.00
C LEU A 187 12.11 -4.64 25.23
N ASP A 188 11.50 -3.46 25.21
CA ASP A 188 10.93 -2.85 26.43
C ASP A 188 9.57 -2.13 26.28
N GLN A 189 8.85 -2.29 25.16
CA GLN A 189 7.52 -1.69 25.00
C GLN A 189 6.56 -2.68 24.36
N ALA A 190 5.34 -2.81 24.91
CA ALA A 190 4.27 -3.64 24.38
C ALA A 190 4.11 -3.42 22.87
N PRO A 191 4.42 -4.41 22.02
CA PRO A 191 4.51 -4.19 20.58
C PRO A 191 3.17 -4.52 19.91
N ALA A 192 2.54 -3.48 19.34
CA ALA A 192 1.55 -3.52 18.25
C ALA A 192 1.04 -2.10 17.91
N VAL A 193 1.89 -1.08 18.05
CA VAL A 193 1.61 0.27 17.55
C VAL A 193 2.94 0.78 17.06
N GLY A 194 3.07 1.06 15.76
CA GLY A 194 4.25 1.75 15.23
C GLY A 194 4.55 2.95 16.12
N HIS A 195 5.78 3.09 16.58
CA HIS A 195 6.16 4.13 17.53
C HIS A 195 5.88 5.51 16.92
N SER A 196 4.78 6.14 17.32
CA SER A 196 4.50 7.54 17.01
C SER A 196 5.30 8.41 17.98
N HIS A 197 6.34 9.08 17.50
CA HIS A 197 6.73 10.34 18.13
C HIS A 197 5.62 11.37 17.90
N ALA A 198 5.42 12.30 18.82
CA ALA A 198 4.57 13.47 18.57
C ALA A 198 5.15 14.23 17.36
N GLY A 199 4.59 14.02 16.16
CA GLY A 199 5.11 14.49 14.87
C GLY A 199 5.82 13.43 14.00
N GLY A 200 5.65 12.13 14.26
CA GLY A 200 6.19 11.04 13.43
C GLY A 200 5.15 10.49 12.45
N HIS A 201 5.53 10.37 11.17
CA HIS A 201 4.73 9.75 10.11
C HIS A 201 4.32 8.33 10.53
N GLN A 202 3.01 8.04 10.50
CA GLN A 202 2.52 6.70 10.76
C GLN A 202 2.81 5.83 9.53
N HIS A 203 3.71 4.87 9.66
CA HIS A 203 3.92 3.79 8.69
C HIS A 203 2.73 2.85 8.71
N LEU A 204 1.59 3.36 8.27
CA LEU A 204 0.39 2.60 8.06
C LEU A 204 0.48 2.14 6.64
N ALA A 205 1.11 0.99 6.45
CA ALA A 205 1.11 0.12 5.29
C ALA A 205 -0.16 0.22 4.41
N ARG A 206 -0.32 1.31 3.64
CA ARG A 206 -1.63 1.66 3.03
C ARG A 206 -1.69 1.46 1.52
N ALA A 207 -0.62 0.97 0.93
CA ALA A 207 -0.61 0.43 -0.42
C ALA A 207 0.41 -0.72 -0.57
N GLN A 208 0.52 -1.54 0.48
CA GLN A 208 1.25 -2.82 0.62
C GLN A 208 1.15 -3.81 -0.55
N ALA A 209 1.49 -3.51 -1.80
CA ALA A 209 1.45 -4.48 -2.92
C ALA A 209 0.11 -5.25 -3.02
N GLY A 210 -0.99 -4.62 -2.62
CA GLY A 210 -2.32 -5.23 -2.55
C GLY A 210 -2.89 -5.29 -1.14
N VAL A 211 -2.09 -5.14 -0.08
CA VAL A 211 -2.58 -5.10 1.30
C VAL A 211 -3.35 -3.79 1.56
N ILE A 212 -4.56 -3.94 2.10
CA ILE A 212 -5.44 -2.91 2.59
C ILE A 212 -5.45 -3.05 4.11
N MET A 213 -4.74 -2.17 4.80
CA MET A 213 -4.86 -2.07 6.25
C MET A 213 -6.15 -1.35 6.61
N ARG A 214 -6.85 -1.87 7.60
CA ARG A 214 -7.97 -1.12 8.16
C ARG A 214 -7.49 0.15 8.87
N PRO A 215 -8.20 1.29 8.71
CA PRO A 215 -8.01 2.49 9.51
C PRO A 215 -8.16 2.20 11.02
N LEU A 216 -7.38 2.88 11.85
CA LEU A 216 -7.51 2.74 13.30
C LEU A 216 -8.87 3.26 13.78
N SER A 217 -9.57 2.45 14.57
CA SER A 217 -10.79 2.83 15.26
C SER A 217 -10.45 3.43 16.63
N GLY A 218 -10.80 4.69 16.87
CA GLY A 218 -10.65 5.35 18.18
C GLY A 218 -9.25 5.92 18.45
N ASP A 219 -8.87 6.00 19.73
CA ASP A 219 -7.58 6.56 20.15
C ASP A 219 -6.40 5.72 19.68
N HIS A 220 -5.25 6.36 19.41
CA HIS A 220 -4.02 5.69 18.95
C HIS A 220 -3.42 4.74 19.99
N HIS A 221 -3.86 4.80 21.24
CA HIS A 221 -3.40 3.94 22.32
C HIS A 221 -4.53 3.03 22.80
N PRO A 222 -4.25 1.74 23.03
CA PRO A 222 -5.26 0.84 23.58
C PRO A 222 -5.61 1.26 25.00
N THR A 223 -6.89 1.23 25.32
CA THR A 223 -7.37 1.27 26.70
C THR A 223 -6.87 0.04 27.47
N ALA A 224 -6.85 0.11 28.81
CA ALA A 224 -6.49 -1.05 29.63
C ALA A 224 -7.38 -2.28 29.36
N ALA A 225 -8.67 -2.06 29.06
CA ALA A 225 -9.60 -3.13 28.71
C ALA A 225 -9.25 -3.78 27.37
N GLN A 226 -8.88 -2.97 26.37
CA GLN A 226 -8.41 -3.43 25.06
C GLN A 226 -7.10 -4.20 25.18
N ALA A 227 -6.11 -3.67 25.89
CA ALA A 227 -4.84 -4.36 26.13
C ALA A 227 -5.06 -5.72 26.81
N ALA A 228 -5.94 -5.78 27.83
CA ALA A 228 -6.29 -7.03 28.48
C ALA A 228 -7.06 -8.00 27.56
N ALA A 229 -7.90 -7.50 26.66
CA ALA A 229 -8.62 -8.33 25.69
C ALA A 229 -7.69 -8.91 24.62
N ALA A 230 -6.74 -8.12 24.12
CA ALA A 230 -5.68 -8.58 23.21
C ALA A 230 -4.84 -9.70 23.87
N ALA A 231 -4.40 -9.50 25.12
CA ALA A 231 -3.65 -10.51 25.86
C ALA A 231 -4.47 -11.81 26.09
N ARG A 232 -5.78 -11.71 26.37
CA ARG A 232 -6.65 -12.88 26.48
C ARG A 232 -6.79 -13.63 25.15
N LEU A 233 -6.94 -12.90 24.06
CA LEU A 233 -7.02 -13.48 22.71
C LEU A 233 -5.74 -14.23 22.35
N GLU A 234 -4.57 -13.62 22.58
CA GLU A 234 -3.28 -14.25 22.37
C GLU A 234 -3.15 -15.55 23.20
N ALA A 235 -3.43 -15.47 24.51
CA ALA A 235 -3.31 -16.61 25.40
C ALA A 235 -4.26 -17.76 25.01
N ALA A 236 -5.52 -17.45 24.69
CA ALA A 236 -6.50 -18.44 24.26
C ALA A 236 -6.09 -19.10 22.93
N THR A 237 -5.58 -18.31 21.99
CA THR A 237 -5.08 -18.80 20.70
C THR A 237 -3.89 -19.72 20.91
N LYS A 238 -2.89 -19.29 21.67
CA LYS A 238 -1.70 -20.07 22.00
C LYS A 238 -2.05 -21.40 22.64
N GLU A 239 -3.01 -21.41 23.57
CA GLU A 239 -3.43 -22.65 24.23
C GLU A 239 -4.15 -23.60 23.28
N SER A 240 -5.10 -23.07 22.50
CA SER A 240 -5.89 -23.86 21.55
C SER A 240 -5.00 -24.58 20.53
N VAL A 241 -4.02 -23.89 19.95
CA VAL A 241 -3.24 -24.42 18.82
C VAL A 241 -2.11 -25.36 19.23
N ARG A 242 -1.88 -25.59 20.53
CA ARG A 242 -0.89 -26.57 20.99
C ARG A 242 -1.11 -27.97 20.41
N ARG A 243 -2.36 -28.33 20.15
CA ARG A 243 -2.74 -29.60 19.52
C ARG A 243 -2.23 -29.75 18.08
N PHE A 244 -1.79 -28.65 17.46
CA PHE A 244 -1.24 -28.60 16.09
C PHE A 244 0.27 -28.37 16.08
N ALA A 245 0.97 -28.71 17.16
CA ALA A 245 2.43 -28.58 17.21
C ALA A 245 3.13 -29.34 16.07
N ARG A 246 2.55 -30.46 15.60
CA ARG A 246 3.02 -31.18 14.41
C ARG A 246 2.14 -30.86 13.20
N LEU A 247 2.77 -30.74 12.04
CA LEU A 247 2.07 -30.56 10.77
C LEU A 247 1.08 -31.70 10.50
N ALA A 248 1.46 -32.95 10.79
CA ALA A 248 0.59 -34.11 10.67
C ALA A 248 -0.72 -33.99 11.49
N ASP A 249 -0.68 -33.40 12.68
CA ASP A 249 -1.86 -33.22 13.54
C ASP A 249 -2.81 -32.18 12.93
N ALA A 250 -2.27 -31.11 12.33
CA ALA A 250 -3.05 -30.13 11.58
C ALA A 250 -3.72 -30.74 10.35
N LEU A 251 -2.98 -31.51 9.55
CA LEU A 251 -3.51 -32.18 8.36
C LEU A 251 -4.60 -33.20 8.72
N ALA A 252 -4.40 -33.96 9.80
CA ALA A 252 -5.38 -34.92 10.30
C ALA A 252 -6.66 -34.22 10.80
N ALA A 253 -6.55 -32.99 11.30
CA ALA A 253 -7.68 -32.17 11.73
C ALA A 253 -8.41 -31.45 10.58
N GLY A 254 -8.00 -31.65 9.32
CA GLY A 254 -8.72 -31.13 8.15
C GLY A 254 -8.10 -29.89 7.50
N TYR A 255 -7.01 -29.35 8.06
CA TYR A 255 -6.27 -28.26 7.43
C TYR A 255 -5.56 -28.73 6.16
N ARG A 256 -5.50 -27.86 5.13
CA ARG A 256 -4.96 -28.19 3.81
C ARG A 256 -3.77 -27.32 3.47
N LEU A 257 -2.70 -27.96 2.98
CA LEU A 257 -1.59 -27.24 2.37
C LEU A 257 -2.04 -26.51 1.10
N PRO A 258 -1.43 -25.36 0.80
CA PRO A 258 -1.75 -24.60 -0.40
C PRO A 258 -1.35 -25.40 -1.65
N LEU A 259 -2.02 -25.12 -2.78
CA LEU A 259 -1.72 -25.79 -4.05
C LEU A 259 -0.28 -25.49 -4.54
N THR A 260 0.21 -24.30 -4.23
CA THR A 260 1.57 -23.81 -4.52
C THR A 260 2.19 -23.23 -3.25
N GLY A 261 3.52 -23.25 -3.13
CA GLY A 261 4.18 -22.70 -1.94
C GLY A 261 4.01 -23.56 -0.70
N ARG A 262 4.10 -24.89 -0.85
CA ARG A 262 3.96 -25.87 0.25
C ARG A 262 5.14 -25.87 1.24
N THR A 263 6.19 -25.11 0.94
CA THR A 263 7.39 -24.92 1.73
C THR A 263 7.73 -23.43 1.73
N GLY A 264 8.30 -22.94 2.82
CA GLY A 264 8.64 -21.54 3.01
C GLY A 264 8.59 -21.13 4.48
N PRO A 265 8.92 -19.86 4.78
CA PRO A 265 8.94 -19.33 6.13
C PRO A 265 7.53 -19.08 6.71
N ASP A 266 6.49 -19.05 5.87
CA ASP A 266 5.12 -18.65 6.22
C ASP A 266 4.07 -19.39 5.38
N VAL A 267 3.99 -20.71 5.53
CA VAL A 267 3.01 -21.55 4.82
C VAL A 267 1.66 -21.52 5.55
N HIS A 268 0.64 -20.94 4.90
CA HIS A 268 -0.74 -20.92 5.38
C HIS A 268 -1.48 -22.19 5.00
N LEU A 269 -1.96 -22.92 6.01
CA LEU A 269 -2.83 -24.06 5.84
C LEU A 269 -4.27 -23.65 6.17
N GLU A 270 -5.17 -23.84 5.23
CA GLU A 270 -6.58 -23.42 5.36
C GLU A 270 -7.46 -24.56 5.83
N HIS A 271 -8.45 -24.26 6.68
CA HIS A 271 -9.55 -25.18 6.98
C HIS A 271 -10.78 -24.81 6.14
N PRO A 272 -11.23 -25.67 5.22
CA PRO A 272 -12.28 -25.32 4.26
C PRO A 272 -13.64 -25.01 4.92
N ASP A 273 -13.91 -25.61 6.07
CA ASP A 273 -15.22 -25.47 6.71
C ASP A 273 -15.29 -24.25 7.65
N TYR A 274 -14.15 -23.74 8.16
CA TYR A 274 -14.17 -22.66 9.17
C TYR A 274 -14.36 -21.28 8.55
N GLY A 275 -13.95 -21.07 7.29
CA GLY A 275 -14.16 -19.78 6.62
C GLY A 275 -15.63 -19.38 6.37
N SER A 276 -16.59 -20.24 6.74
CA SER A 276 -18.04 -19.99 6.54
C SER A 276 -18.93 -20.63 7.62
N ASP A 277 -18.38 -20.93 8.80
CA ASP A 277 -19.12 -21.62 9.88
C ASP A 277 -19.86 -20.67 10.84
N GLY A 278 -19.85 -19.37 10.58
CA GLY A 278 -20.45 -18.33 11.42
C GLY A 278 -19.60 -17.92 12.61
N ALA A 279 -18.48 -18.60 12.90
CA ALA A 279 -17.57 -18.22 13.96
C ALA A 279 -16.63 -17.12 13.45
N VAL A 280 -16.43 -16.08 14.27
CA VAL A 280 -15.49 -15.01 13.97
C VAL A 280 -14.57 -14.85 15.15
N LEU A 281 -13.27 -14.89 14.89
CA LEU A 281 -12.24 -14.74 15.91
C LEU A 281 -12.39 -15.79 17.03
N ASP A 282 -12.63 -17.05 16.66
CA ASP A 282 -12.71 -18.18 17.58
C ASP A 282 -11.36 -18.91 17.68
N PRO A 283 -10.60 -18.76 18.78
CA PRO A 283 -9.33 -19.46 18.98
C PRO A 283 -9.42 -20.98 18.83
N ALA A 284 -10.58 -21.59 19.08
CA ALA A 284 -10.77 -23.03 18.94
C ALA A 284 -10.82 -23.48 17.47
N ARG A 285 -11.19 -22.60 16.55
CA ARG A 285 -11.42 -22.89 15.13
C ARG A 285 -10.82 -21.82 14.23
N PRO A 286 -9.50 -21.60 14.28
CA PRO A 286 -8.88 -20.61 13.40
C PRO A 286 -9.01 -21.04 11.94
N GLU A 287 -9.36 -20.11 11.05
CA GLU A 287 -9.56 -20.41 9.62
C GLU A 287 -8.26 -20.87 8.95
N MET A 288 -7.10 -20.37 9.42
CA MET A 288 -5.81 -20.83 8.95
C MET A 288 -4.79 -21.05 10.07
N LEU A 289 -3.88 -22.00 9.86
CA LEU A 289 -2.65 -22.17 10.63
C LEU A 289 -1.47 -21.71 9.79
N VAL A 290 -0.44 -21.13 10.43
CA VAL A 290 0.78 -20.68 9.73
C VAL A 290 1.98 -21.48 10.23
N PHE A 291 2.70 -22.12 9.30
CA PHE A 291 3.90 -22.90 9.60
C PHE A 291 5.11 -22.37 8.83
N ALA A 292 6.30 -22.39 9.44
CA ALA A 292 7.53 -22.45 8.66
C ALA A 292 7.77 -23.92 8.26
N ILE A 293 8.02 -24.19 6.99
CA ILE A 293 8.24 -25.55 6.45
C ILE A 293 9.44 -25.54 5.50
N GLU A 294 10.50 -26.25 5.87
CA GLU A 294 11.72 -26.37 5.06
C GLU A 294 12.43 -27.69 5.40
N ASP A 295 13.08 -28.31 4.41
CA ASP A 295 13.90 -29.52 4.57
C ASP A 295 13.22 -30.66 5.35
N GLY A 296 11.91 -30.86 5.13
CA GLY A 296 11.13 -31.90 5.80
C GLY A 296 10.86 -31.64 7.28
N ARG A 297 11.07 -30.40 7.76
CA ARG A 297 10.72 -29.95 9.10
C ARG A 297 9.62 -28.90 9.02
N ALA A 298 8.79 -28.84 10.06
CA ALA A 298 7.72 -27.86 10.20
C ALA A 298 7.67 -27.30 11.63
N ALA A 299 7.42 -26.00 11.75
CA ALA A 299 7.21 -25.31 13.03
C ALA A 299 5.97 -24.43 12.95
N LEU A 300 5.02 -24.62 13.87
CA LEU A 300 3.84 -23.76 13.99
C LEU A 300 4.26 -22.37 14.47
N LEU A 301 3.89 -21.34 13.72
CA LEU A 301 4.20 -19.94 14.03
C LEU A 301 3.01 -19.22 14.66
N GLY A 302 1.80 -19.49 14.17
CA GLY A 302 0.60 -18.76 14.56
C GLY A 302 -0.63 -19.20 13.78
N VAL A 303 -1.63 -18.34 13.81
CA VAL A 303 -2.90 -18.51 13.09
C VAL A 303 -3.26 -17.26 12.32
N VAL A 304 -4.18 -17.41 11.38
CA VAL A 304 -4.87 -16.29 10.76
C VAL A 304 -6.36 -16.49 10.96
N PHE A 305 -7.01 -15.48 11.55
CA PHE A 305 -8.46 -15.38 11.57
C PHE A 305 -8.93 -14.68 10.32
N VAL A 306 -9.99 -15.17 9.69
CA VAL A 306 -10.48 -14.64 8.41
C VAL A 306 -11.98 -14.39 8.49
N MET A 307 -12.41 -13.23 8.03
CA MET A 307 -13.83 -12.90 7.93
C MET A 307 -14.49 -13.74 6.84
N GLU A 308 -15.76 -14.10 7.02
CA GLU A 308 -16.49 -14.88 6.01
C GLU A 308 -16.69 -14.15 4.68
N ARG A 309 -16.77 -12.81 4.72
CA ARG A 309 -17.16 -11.99 3.57
C ARG A 309 -16.24 -10.80 3.37
N ALA A 310 -15.90 -10.55 2.11
CA ALA A 310 -15.12 -9.41 1.68
C ALA A 310 -15.76 -8.08 2.12
N GLY A 311 -15.01 -7.34 2.95
CA GLY A 311 -15.38 -6.05 3.54
C GLY A 311 -16.55 -6.08 4.52
N ALA A 312 -16.88 -7.25 5.09
CA ALA A 312 -17.53 -7.29 6.39
C ALA A 312 -16.45 -7.02 7.46
N PRO A 313 -16.70 -6.12 8.42
CA PRO A 313 -15.64 -5.74 9.31
C PRO A 313 -15.38 -6.75 10.43
N GLY A 314 -14.13 -7.20 10.60
CA GLY A 314 -13.70 -7.99 11.77
C GLY A 314 -13.74 -7.23 13.11
N PRO A 315 -13.96 -7.93 14.24
CA PRO A 315 -14.00 -7.33 15.57
C PRO A 315 -12.61 -6.94 16.08
N GLU A 316 -12.50 -5.80 16.78
CA GLU A 316 -11.23 -5.26 17.30
C GLU A 316 -11.20 -5.28 18.83
N PRO A 317 -11.14 -6.45 19.49
CA PRO A 317 -11.20 -6.53 20.94
C PRO A 317 -10.03 -5.79 21.61
N GLY A 318 -8.87 -5.73 20.95
CA GLY A 318 -7.70 -4.98 21.36
C GLY A 318 -7.62 -3.54 20.82
N GLY A 319 -8.67 -3.05 20.17
CA GLY A 319 -8.67 -1.76 19.50
C GLY A 319 -7.49 -1.63 18.53
N PRO A 320 -6.61 -0.62 18.68
CA PRO A 320 -5.49 -0.39 17.77
C PRO A 320 -4.46 -1.55 17.73
N VAL A 321 -4.49 -2.48 18.70
CA VAL A 321 -3.57 -3.64 18.78
C VAL A 321 -4.01 -4.81 17.89
N THR A 322 -5.31 -5.08 17.76
CA THR A 322 -5.84 -6.24 17.03
C THR A 322 -6.33 -5.81 15.66
N ARG A 323 -5.38 -5.56 14.74
CA ARG A 323 -5.68 -4.95 13.44
C ARG A 323 -6.01 -6.00 12.38
N TRP A 324 -7.06 -5.70 11.62
CA TRP A 324 -7.45 -6.48 10.45
C TRP A 324 -6.89 -5.85 9.17
N HIS A 325 -6.59 -6.69 8.20
CA HIS A 325 -6.18 -6.27 6.87
C HIS A 325 -6.81 -7.17 5.80
N ALA A 326 -6.92 -6.69 4.57
CA ALA A 326 -7.39 -7.47 3.43
C ALA A 326 -6.38 -7.36 2.28
N HIS A 327 -6.41 -8.27 1.32
CA HIS A 327 -5.58 -8.17 0.12
C HIS A 327 -6.43 -7.91 -1.13
N ASN A 328 -5.92 -7.08 -2.04
CA ASN A 328 -6.38 -6.93 -3.41
C ASN A 328 -5.55 -7.85 -4.29
N LEU A 329 -6.21 -8.89 -4.81
CA LEU A 329 -5.67 -9.80 -5.78
C LEU A 329 -6.08 -9.38 -7.19
N CYS A 330 -5.22 -9.64 -8.16
CA CYS A 330 -5.49 -9.40 -9.57
C CYS A 330 -5.73 -10.72 -10.27
N VAL A 331 -6.99 -11.01 -10.58
CA VAL A 331 -7.40 -12.24 -11.27
C VAL A 331 -7.43 -11.95 -12.76
N SER A 332 -6.63 -12.69 -13.53
CA SER A 332 -6.61 -12.62 -15.00
C SER A 332 -7.15 -13.90 -15.61
N VAL A 333 -7.89 -13.75 -16.71
CA VAL A 333 -8.37 -14.87 -17.54
C VAL A 333 -7.39 -15.15 -18.69
N ALA A 334 -6.55 -14.17 -19.07
CA ALA A 334 -5.63 -14.30 -20.19
C ALA A 334 -4.36 -13.43 -19.98
N PRO A 335 -3.23 -14.01 -19.56
CA PRO A 335 -3.04 -15.41 -19.17
C PRO A 335 -3.78 -15.72 -17.84
N PRO A 336 -4.31 -16.95 -17.66
CA PRO A 336 -4.94 -17.35 -16.40
C PRO A 336 -3.94 -17.23 -15.25
N GLY A 337 -4.33 -16.56 -14.16
CA GLY A 337 -3.49 -16.45 -12.98
C GLY A 337 -4.01 -15.48 -11.94
N ILE A 338 -3.39 -15.55 -10.76
CA ILE A 338 -3.57 -14.61 -9.66
C ILE A 338 -2.26 -13.83 -9.54
N GLY A 339 -2.34 -12.51 -9.67
CA GLY A 339 -1.23 -11.58 -9.49
C GLY A 339 -1.50 -10.61 -8.35
N ILE A 340 -0.52 -9.77 -8.08
CA ILE A 340 -0.64 -8.63 -7.18
C ILE A 340 -0.99 -7.36 -7.96
N VAL A 341 -1.39 -6.30 -7.26
CA VAL A 341 -1.58 -4.98 -7.87
C VAL A 341 -0.26 -4.45 -8.44
N THR A 342 -0.38 -3.65 -9.50
CA THR A 342 0.73 -2.86 -10.06
C THR A 342 1.23 -1.84 -9.03
N PRO A 343 2.44 -1.29 -9.21
CA PRO A 343 2.92 -0.17 -8.38
C PRO A 343 2.01 1.06 -8.39
N TYR A 344 1.04 1.13 -9.29
CA TYR A 344 0.09 2.23 -9.39
C TYR A 344 -1.26 1.89 -8.76
N GLY A 345 -1.34 0.83 -7.95
CA GLY A 345 -2.53 0.45 -7.18
C GLY A 345 -3.64 -0.25 -7.98
N GLY A 346 -3.51 -0.35 -9.31
CA GLY A 346 -4.46 -1.06 -10.18
C GLY A 346 -4.00 -2.46 -10.56
N CYS A 347 -4.90 -3.27 -11.12
CA CYS A 347 -4.50 -4.55 -11.71
C CYS A 347 -3.86 -4.38 -13.10
N PRO A 348 -2.97 -5.31 -13.51
CA PRO A 348 -2.47 -5.34 -14.88
C PRO A 348 -3.61 -5.36 -15.90
N ALA A 349 -3.31 -4.95 -17.13
CA ALA A 349 -4.30 -5.00 -18.21
C ALA A 349 -4.89 -6.42 -18.33
N LEU A 350 -6.22 -6.50 -18.52
CA LEU A 350 -7.00 -7.73 -18.60
C LEU A 350 -7.11 -8.53 -17.28
N ALA A 351 -6.70 -7.95 -16.15
CA ALA A 351 -6.96 -8.48 -14.83
C ALA A 351 -8.00 -7.64 -14.07
N VAL A 352 -8.77 -8.30 -13.22
CA VAL A 352 -9.80 -7.67 -12.36
C VAL A 352 -9.33 -7.72 -10.91
N ALA A 353 -9.50 -6.60 -10.21
CA ALA A 353 -9.21 -6.52 -8.78
C ALA A 353 -10.30 -7.24 -7.99
N VAL A 354 -9.87 -8.13 -7.09
CA VAL A 354 -10.73 -8.83 -6.14
C VAL A 354 -10.15 -8.62 -4.75
N THR A 355 -10.93 -8.00 -3.87
CA THR A 355 -10.58 -7.86 -2.46
C THR A 355 -10.98 -9.13 -1.71
N VAL A 356 -10.02 -9.79 -1.05
CA VAL A 356 -10.31 -10.95 -0.19
C VAL A 356 -10.92 -10.48 1.14
N PRO A 357 -11.58 -11.38 1.89
CA PRO A 357 -12.01 -11.06 3.24
C PRO A 357 -10.87 -10.58 4.13
N GLU A 358 -11.23 -9.75 5.10
CA GLU A 358 -10.25 -9.29 6.08
C GLU A 358 -9.72 -10.44 6.91
N MET A 359 -8.48 -10.30 7.34
CA MET A 359 -7.77 -11.27 8.13
C MET A 359 -6.90 -10.60 9.19
N MET A 360 -6.64 -11.35 10.26
CA MET A 360 -5.77 -10.94 11.35
C MET A 360 -4.88 -12.09 11.77
N HIS A 361 -3.57 -11.87 11.73
CA HIS A 361 -2.60 -12.81 12.25
C HIS A 361 -2.54 -12.73 13.78
N VAL A 362 -2.40 -13.90 14.41
CA VAL A 362 -2.06 -14.01 15.82
C VAL A 362 -0.90 -15.00 15.96
N TRP A 363 0.29 -14.47 16.20
CA TRP A 363 1.53 -15.22 16.35
C TRP A 363 1.65 -15.80 17.75
N THR A 364 1.87 -17.11 17.82
CA THR A 364 1.98 -17.85 19.10
C THR A 364 3.43 -18.23 19.43
N ALA A 365 4.29 -18.19 18.41
CA ALA A 365 5.73 -18.43 18.49
C ALA A 365 6.53 -17.25 19.06
N GLY A 366 5.90 -16.07 19.24
CA GLY A 366 6.51 -14.89 19.86
C GLY A 366 7.60 -14.23 19.01
N PRO A 367 7.28 -13.72 17.81
CA PRO A 367 8.24 -12.97 17.01
C PRO A 367 8.56 -11.60 17.66
N PRO A 368 9.67 -10.94 17.25
CA PRO A 368 10.07 -9.64 17.79
C PRO A 368 8.98 -8.56 17.70
N GLY A 369 8.18 -8.56 16.63
CA GLY A 369 7.05 -7.64 16.44
C GLY A 369 5.82 -7.91 17.32
N GLY A 370 5.83 -8.97 18.12
CA GLY A 370 4.72 -9.34 19.00
C GLY A 370 3.65 -10.24 18.37
N ALA A 371 2.64 -10.58 19.17
CA ALA A 371 1.59 -11.51 18.79
C ALA A 371 0.69 -10.99 17.66
N PHE A 372 0.56 -9.67 17.49
CA PHE A 372 -0.33 -9.05 16.50
C PHE A 372 0.44 -8.31 15.38
N ALA A 373 1.72 -8.65 15.18
CA ALA A 373 2.48 -8.16 14.04
C ALA A 373 1.82 -8.56 12.71
N GLU A 374 1.92 -7.70 11.69
CA GLU A 374 1.34 -7.98 10.36
C GLU A 374 2.01 -9.18 9.66
N GLY A 375 3.28 -9.44 9.98
CA GLY A 375 4.08 -10.53 9.42
C GLY A 375 5.17 -11.00 10.38
N VAL A 376 5.92 -12.01 9.95
CA VAL A 376 7.13 -12.48 10.63
C VAL A 376 8.33 -12.30 9.72
N ASP A 377 9.47 -11.89 10.29
CA ASP A 377 10.73 -11.86 9.56
C ASP A 377 11.14 -13.28 9.10
N ARG A 378 11.67 -13.38 7.89
CA ARG A 378 12.04 -14.66 7.26
C ARG A 378 13.25 -15.29 7.93
N ILE A 379 14.23 -14.49 8.36
CA ILE A 379 15.43 -15.00 9.04
C ILE A 379 15.01 -15.56 10.39
N TRP A 380 14.21 -14.80 11.16
CA TRP A 380 13.66 -15.24 12.43
C TRP A 380 12.83 -16.52 12.29
N ALA A 381 11.95 -16.61 11.28
CA ALA A 381 11.14 -17.80 11.04
C ALA A 381 12.01 -19.04 10.72
N GLY A 382 13.07 -18.86 9.93
CA GLY A 382 14.06 -19.90 9.64
C GLY A 382 14.82 -20.35 10.89
N GLU A 383 15.26 -19.42 11.74
CA GLU A 383 15.91 -19.75 13.01
C GLU A 383 14.95 -20.45 13.99
N TYR A 384 13.69 -20.01 14.03
CA TYR A 384 12.65 -20.64 14.84
C TYR A 384 12.41 -22.07 14.36
N LEU A 385 12.29 -22.28 13.04
CA LEU A 385 12.19 -23.61 12.44
C LEU A 385 13.40 -24.48 12.75
N HIS A 386 14.61 -23.94 12.69
CA HIS A 386 15.82 -24.68 13.01
C HIS A 386 15.80 -25.20 14.46
N ARG A 387 15.40 -24.34 15.40
CA ARG A 387 15.36 -24.63 16.84
C ARG A 387 14.19 -25.49 17.28
N HIS A 388 13.01 -25.27 16.72
CA HIS A 388 11.73 -25.83 17.20
C HIS A 388 11.04 -26.77 16.21
N GLY A 389 11.53 -26.83 14.96
CA GLY A 389 10.93 -27.63 13.90
C GLY A 389 10.87 -29.11 14.22
N LEU A 390 9.70 -29.70 14.05
CA LEU A 390 9.45 -31.12 14.14
C LEU A 390 9.44 -31.73 12.74
N PRO A 391 9.57 -33.06 12.59
CA PRO A 391 9.37 -33.71 11.29
C PRO A 391 7.99 -33.35 10.71
N ALA A 392 7.99 -32.95 9.43
CA ALA A 392 6.81 -32.50 8.68
C ALA A 392 5.86 -33.66 8.31
#